data_AF-A0A166UHX7-F1
#
_entry.id   AF-A0A166UHX7-F1
#
_cell.length_a   1.000
_cell.length_b   1.000
_cell.length_c   1.000
_cell.angle_alpha   90.00
_cell.angle_beta   90.00
_cell.angle_gamma   90.00
#
_symmetry.space_group_name_H-M   'P 1'
#
loop_
_entity.id
_entity.type
_entity.pdbx_description
1 polymer ?
#
loop_
_entity_poly.entity_id
_entity_poly.type
_entity_poly.pdbx_seq_one_letter_code
_entity_poly.pdbx_strand_id
1 'polypeptide(L)'
;MAVMNIARSGTKQWVLQRISNTVIVAYSLLVVTLLFLEPVTNHQALASFFSPIWFKVLTSISVCIFTLNGVIAGWQIAGDYVKGDAINKAFNFLCILLSLSMIVAMVKLIWL
;
A
#
# COMPACT_ATOMS: atom_id res chain seq x y z
N MET A 1 25.27 -6.38 -5.86
CA MET A 1 24.82 -7.79 -5.81
C MET A 1 24.11 -8.16 -4.49
N ALA A 2 24.38 -7.50 -3.36
CA ALA A 2 23.73 -7.79 -2.06
C ALA A 2 22.24 -7.39 -1.97
N VAL A 3 21.82 -6.29 -2.62
CA VAL A 3 20.42 -5.82 -2.58
C VAL A 3 19.45 -6.81 -3.25
N MET A 4 19.91 -7.53 -4.29
CA MET A 4 19.10 -8.56 -4.96
C MET A 4 18.90 -9.85 -4.14
N ASN A 5 19.70 -10.07 -3.10
CA ASN A 5 19.62 -11.29 -2.27
C ASN A 5 18.60 -11.19 -1.12
N ILE A 6 18.16 -9.98 -0.77
CA ILE A 6 17.07 -9.79 0.21
C ILE A 6 15.73 -10.22 -0.41
N ALA A 7 15.58 -10.06 -1.73
CA ALA A 7 14.37 -10.42 -2.46
C ALA A 7 14.16 -11.92 -2.69
N ARG A 8 15.16 -12.79 -2.46
CA ARG A 8 15.05 -14.25 -2.71
C ARG A 8 14.81 -15.10 -1.46
N SER A 9 14.63 -14.49 -0.28
CA SER A 9 14.34 -15.22 0.95
C SER A 9 12.86 -15.15 1.29
N GLY A 10 12.16 -16.29 1.19
CA GLY A 10 10.73 -16.39 1.54
C GLY A 10 10.45 -15.95 2.99
N THR A 11 11.33 -16.29 3.93
CA THR A 11 11.19 -15.86 5.34
C THR A 11 11.23 -14.34 5.49
N LYS A 12 12.13 -13.65 4.77
CA LYS A 12 12.21 -12.18 4.83
C LYS A 12 10.96 -11.53 4.24
N GLN A 13 10.49 -12.03 3.10
CA GLN A 13 9.24 -11.55 2.49
C GLN A 13 8.05 -11.75 3.44
N TRP A 14 7.97 -12.91 4.09
CA TRP A 14 6.93 -13.20 5.07
C TRP A 14 6.97 -12.25 6.27
N VAL A 15 8.15 -12.02 6.87
CA VAL A 15 8.30 -11.07 7.99
C VAL A 15 7.89 -9.66 7.57
N LEU A 16 8.35 -9.22 6.40
CA LEU A 16 8.01 -7.91 5.85
C LEU A 16 6.50 -7.75 5.68
N GLN A 17 5.81 -8.75 5.12
CA GLN A 17 4.35 -8.71 4.99
C GLN A 17 3.63 -8.61 6.34
N ARG A 18 4.11 -9.30 7.38
CA ARG A 18 3.50 -9.23 8.72
C ARG A 18 3.62 -7.84 9.33
N ILE A 19 4.82 -7.25 9.25
CA ILE A 19 5.07 -5.90 9.75
C ILE A 19 4.22 -4.88 8.96
N SER A 20 4.23 -4.98 7.63
CA SER A 20 3.40 -4.13 6.76
C SER A 20 1.91 -4.24 7.11
N ASN A 21 1.40 -5.46 7.28
CA ASN A 21 0.00 -5.68 7.64
C ASN A 21 -0.36 -5.09 9.00
N THR A 22 0.53 -5.16 10.00
CA THR A 22 0.30 -4.49 11.29
C THR A 22 0.16 -2.98 11.12
N VAL A 23 1.02 -2.35 10.31
CA VAL A 23 0.93 -0.90 10.03
C VAL A 23 -0.36 -0.56 9.27
N ILE A 24 -0.72 -1.35 8.25
CA ILE A 24 -1.94 -1.17 7.47
C ILE A 24 -3.17 -1.24 8.36
N VAL A 25 -3.27 -2.28 9.21
CA VAL A 25 -4.40 -2.45 10.14
C VAL A 25 -4.45 -1.30 11.15
N ALA A 26 -3.32 -0.90 11.74
CA ALA A 26 -3.28 0.21 12.68
C ALA A 26 -3.74 1.53 12.03
N TYR A 27 -3.28 1.83 10.81
CA TYR A 27 -3.72 2.99 10.06
C TYR A 27 -5.21 2.92 9.69
N SER A 28 -5.71 1.77 9.24
CA SER A 28 -7.14 1.58 8.96
C SER A 28 -8.01 1.80 10.20
N LEU A 29 -7.61 1.27 11.35
CA LEU A 29 -8.33 1.48 12.62
C LEU A 29 -8.32 2.95 13.04
N LEU A 30 -7.19 3.65 12.87
CA LEU A 30 -7.10 5.08 13.12
C LEU A 30 -8.10 5.85 12.25
N VAL A 31 -8.10 5.63 10.93
CA VAL A 31 -9.01 6.33 10.00
C VAL A 31 -10.46 6.04 10.33
N VAL A 32 -10.81 4.77 10.56
CA VAL A 32 -12.19 4.38 10.94
C VAL A 32 -12.62 5.06 12.24
N THR A 33 -11.76 5.08 13.25
CA THR A 33 -12.04 5.74 14.53
C THR A 33 -12.26 7.24 14.34
N LEU A 34 -11.40 7.91 13.57
CA LEU A 34 -11.52 9.34 13.29
C LEU A 34 -12.82 9.66 12.53
N LEU A 35 -13.20 8.83 11.55
CA LEU A 35 -14.46 9.00 10.81
C LEU A 35 -15.71 8.77 11.68
N PHE A 36 -15.63 7.91 12.70
CA PHE A 36 -16.71 7.74 13.68
C PHE A 36 -16.85 8.94 14.63
N LEU A 37 -15.73 9.56 15.02
CA LEU A 37 -15.72 10.71 15.92
C LEU A 37 -16.09 12.01 15.21
N GLU A 38 -15.66 12.18 13.97
CA GLU A 38 -15.90 13.36 13.14
C GLU A 38 -16.37 12.94 11.73
N PRO A 39 -17.69 12.77 11.54
CA PRO A 39 -18.23 12.37 10.25
C PRO A 39 -17.98 13.42 9.16
N VAL A 40 -17.41 12.97 8.04
CA VAL A 40 -17.18 13.83 6.85
C VAL A 40 -18.47 13.94 6.05
N THR A 41 -19.15 15.08 6.12
CA THR A 41 -20.48 15.28 5.52
C THR A 41 -20.47 16.05 4.19
N ASN A 42 -19.37 16.72 3.84
CA ASN A 42 -19.23 17.49 2.61
C ASN A 42 -17.76 17.62 2.20
N HIS A 43 -17.51 18.24 1.04
CA HIS A 43 -16.16 18.43 0.50
C HIS A 43 -15.24 19.25 1.42
N GLN A 44 -15.75 20.30 2.07
CA GLN A 44 -14.95 21.12 2.98
C GLN A 44 -14.52 20.34 4.21
N ALA A 45 -15.41 19.50 4.76
CA ALA A 45 -15.08 18.60 5.86
C ALA A 45 -14.01 17.58 5.45
N LEU A 46 -14.07 17.04 4.23
CA LEU A 46 -13.05 16.12 3.70
C LEU A 46 -11.67 16.81 3.58
N ALA A 47 -11.63 18.02 3.02
CA ALA A 47 -10.41 18.79 2.90
C ALA A 47 -9.81 19.12 4.29
N SER A 48 -10.67 19.44 5.25
CA SER A 48 -10.27 19.75 6.63
C SER A 48 -9.74 18.51 7.36
N PHE A 49 -10.37 17.34 7.14
CA PHE A 49 -9.94 16.05 7.69
C PHE A 49 -8.50 15.68 7.28
N PHE A 50 -8.13 15.93 6.02
CA PHE A 50 -6.78 15.68 5.51
C PHE A 50 -5.80 16.85 5.68
N SER A 51 -6.25 18.01 6.21
CA SER A 51 -5.41 19.21 6.36
C SER A 51 -4.18 19.02 7.27
N PRO A 52 -4.28 18.35 8.44
CA PRO A 52 -3.16 18.26 9.37
C PRO A 52 -1.93 17.56 8.78
N ILE A 53 -0.77 18.22 8.88
CA ILE A 53 0.49 17.74 8.29
C ILE A 53 0.90 16.33 8.78
N TRP A 54 0.69 16.05 10.06
CA TRP A 54 1.00 14.75 10.64
C TRP A 54 0.18 13.63 9.99
N PHE A 55 -1.08 13.91 9.66
CA PHE A 55 -2.00 12.96 9.05
C PHE A 55 -1.68 12.76 7.56
N LYS A 56 -1.30 13.84 6.85
CA LYS A 56 -0.78 13.75 5.47
C LYS A 56 0.45 12.85 5.38
N VAL A 57 1.43 13.05 6.26
CA VAL A 57 2.66 12.24 6.31
C VAL A 57 2.34 10.78 6.64
N LEU A 58 1.56 10.53 7.70
CA LEU A 58 1.20 9.17 8.12
C LEU A 58 0.43 8.42 7.03
N THR A 59 -0.53 9.09 6.38
CA THR A 59 -1.27 8.51 5.24
C THR A 59 -0.34 8.20 4.09
N SER A 60 0.59 9.09 3.75
CA SER A 60 1.55 8.88 2.66
C SER A 60 2.43 7.66 2.91
N ILE A 61 2.95 7.50 4.13
CA ILE A 61 3.74 6.33 4.54
C ILE A 61 2.89 5.05 4.44
N SER A 62 1.66 5.11 4.96
CA SER A 62 0.75 3.96 4.98
C SER A 62 0.35 3.50 3.58
N VAL A 63 0.13 4.44 2.65
CA VAL A 63 -0.11 4.15 1.24
C VAL A 63 1.10 3.46 0.60
N CYS A 64 2.32 3.96 0.82
CA CYS A 64 3.53 3.32 0.31
C CYS A 64 3.69 1.89 0.83
N ILE A 65 3.45 1.66 2.12
CA ILE A 65 3.51 0.33 2.73
C ILE A 65 2.44 -0.58 2.12
N PHE A 66 1.20 -0.10 2.00
CA PHE A 66 0.08 -0.84 1.45
C PHE A 66 0.33 -1.29 0.00
N THR A 67 0.74 -0.38 -0.88
CA THR A 67 0.93 -0.69 -2.31
C THR A 67 2.12 -1.63 -2.53
N LEU A 68 3.25 -1.42 -1.82
CA LEU A 68 4.41 -2.31 -1.92
C LEU A 68 4.11 -3.71 -1.34
N ASN A 69 3.34 -3.79 -0.25
CA ASN A 69 2.85 -5.05 0.29
C ASN A 69 1.94 -5.78 -0.72
N GLY A 70 1.13 -5.03 -1.46
CA GLY A 70 0.29 -5.52 -2.56
C GLY A 70 1.08 -6.15 -3.70
N VAL A 71 2.27 -5.64 -4.05
CA VAL A 71 3.15 -6.27 -5.05
C VAL A 71 3.59 -7.66 -4.61
N ILE A 72 4.03 -7.81 -3.35
CA ILE A 72 4.48 -9.10 -2.82
C ILE A 72 3.31 -10.10 -2.76
N ALA A 73 2.13 -9.63 -2.32
CA ALA A 73 0.92 -10.45 -2.31
C ALA A 73 0.50 -10.88 -3.73
N GLY A 74 0.55 -9.97 -4.70
CA GLY A 74 0.28 -10.26 -6.10
C GLY A 74 1.24 -11.30 -6.66
N TRP A 75 2.55 -11.19 -6.35
CA TRP A 75 3.54 -12.17 -6.77
C TRP A 75 3.27 -13.57 -6.21
N GLN A 76 2.88 -13.67 -4.93
CA GLN A 76 2.48 -14.95 -4.32
C GLN A 76 1.26 -15.56 -5.02
N ILE A 77 0.21 -14.77 -5.24
CA ILE A 77 -1.00 -15.20 -5.97
C ILE A 77 -0.64 -15.66 -7.39
N ALA A 78 0.20 -14.91 -8.09
CA ALA A 78 0.63 -15.26 -9.44
C ALA A 78 1.42 -16.59 -9.47
N GLY A 79 2.33 -16.78 -8.50
CA GLY A 79 3.12 -18.01 -8.36
C GLY A 79 2.24 -19.24 -8.16
N ASP A 80 1.16 -19.11 -7.39
CA ASP A 80 0.27 -20.23 -7.09
C ASP A 80 -0.71 -20.52 -8.25
N TYR A 81 -1.28 -19.48 -8.87
CA TYR A 81 -2.44 -19.63 -9.76
C TYR A 81 -2.17 -19.35 -11.25
N VAL A 82 -1.12 -18.59 -11.61
CA VAL A 82 -0.86 -18.20 -13.02
C VAL A 82 0.23 -19.08 -13.62
N LYS A 83 -0.18 -20.14 -14.35
CA LYS A 83 0.73 -21.19 -14.85
C LYS A 83 1.54 -20.81 -16.10
N GLY A 84 1.00 -19.96 -16.97
CA GLY A 84 1.70 -19.54 -18.19
C GLY A 84 2.77 -18.49 -17.89
N ASP A 85 4.04 -18.75 -18.22
CA ASP A 85 5.18 -17.87 -17.89
C ASP A 85 4.99 -16.43 -18.42
N ALA A 86 4.58 -16.29 -19.68
CA ALA A 86 4.32 -14.97 -20.28
C ALA A 86 3.19 -14.20 -19.57
N ILE A 87 2.11 -14.90 -19.22
CA ILE A 87 0.95 -14.32 -18.53
C ILE A 87 1.33 -13.94 -17.09
N ASN A 88 2.13 -14.79 -16.41
CA ASN A 88 2.62 -14.54 -15.06
C ASN A 88 3.51 -13.28 -15.01
N LYS A 89 4.43 -13.15 -15.97
CA LYS A 89 5.28 -11.94 -16.12
C LYS A 89 4.44 -10.69 -16.39
N ALA A 90 3.47 -10.78 -17.30
CA ALA A 90 2.57 -9.67 -17.60
C ALA A 90 1.75 -9.25 -16.36
N PHE A 91 1.20 -10.21 -15.62
CA PHE A 91 0.47 -9.97 -14.38
C PHE A 91 1.34 -9.25 -13.34
N ASN A 92 2.54 -9.76 -13.07
CA ASN A 92 3.46 -9.14 -12.11
C ASN A 92 3.89 -7.73 -12.54
N PHE A 93 4.12 -7.52 -13.83
CA PHE A 93 4.41 -6.19 -14.38
C PHE A 93 3.25 -5.21 -14.13
N LEU A 94 2.01 -5.65 -14.38
CA LEU A 94 0.81 -4.85 -14.11
C LEU A 94 0.65 -4.54 -12.62
N CYS A 95 0.91 -5.50 -11.73
CA CYS A 95 0.88 -5.27 -10.28
C CYS A 95 1.87 -4.19 -9.85
N ILE A 96 3.11 -4.23 -10.37
CA ILE A 96 4.13 -3.21 -10.08
C ILE A 96 3.69 -1.85 -10.64
N LEU A 97 3.25 -1.80 -11.89
CA LEU A 97 2.84 -0.56 -12.55
C LEU A 97 1.66 0.11 -11.82
N LEU A 98 0.64 -0.66 -11.45
CA LEU A 98 -0.49 -0.18 -10.66
C LEU A 98 -0.07 0.30 -9.28
N SER A 99 0.84 -0.41 -8.62
CA SER A 99 1.31 -0.03 -7.28
C SER A 99 2.07 1.30 -7.31
N LEU A 100 2.94 1.50 -8.31
CA LEU A 100 3.67 2.76 -8.50
C LEU A 100 2.73 3.92 -8.87
N SER A 101 1.76 3.69 -9.76
CA SER A 101 0.80 4.73 -10.13
C SER A 101 -0.09 5.14 -8.96
N MET A 102 -0.50 4.18 -8.12
CA MET A 102 -1.26 4.45 -6.89
C MET A 102 -0.46 5.26 -5.87
N ILE A 103 0.84 4.97 -5.67
CA ILE A 103 1.68 5.80 -4.79
C ILE A 103 1.69 7.25 -5.28
N VAL A 104 2.00 7.48 -6.56
CA VAL A 104 2.10 8.82 -7.12
C VAL A 104 0.77 9.55 -7.04
N ALA A 105 -0.33 8.91 -7.45
CA ALA A 105 -1.66 9.50 -7.46
C ALA A 105 -2.14 9.87 -6.05
N MET A 106 -2.01 8.96 -5.09
CA MET A 106 -2.50 9.17 -3.73
C MET A 106 -1.66 10.19 -2.97
N VAL A 107 -0.33 10.12 -3.06
CA VAL A 107 0.53 11.14 -2.47
C VAL A 107 0.21 12.49 -3.09
N LYS A 108 0.12 12.60 -4.42
CA LYS A 108 -0.26 13.88 -5.04
C LYS A 108 -1.62 14.39 -4.54
N LEU A 109 -2.61 13.52 -4.37
CA LEU A 109 -3.95 13.91 -3.89
C LEU A 109 -3.94 14.42 -2.45
N ILE A 110 -3.18 13.78 -1.55
CA ILE A 110 -3.10 14.15 -0.13
C ILE A 110 -2.39 15.50 0.05
N TRP A 111 -1.41 15.80 -0.80
CA TRP A 111 -0.58 16.98 -0.71
C TRP A 111 -1.06 18.15 -1.58
N LEU A 112 -2.11 17.95 -2.38
CA LEU A 112 -2.90 19.03 -2.97
C LEU A 112 -3.67 19.78 -1.87
#